data_AF-A0A9W4S858-F1
#
_entry.id   AF-A0A9W4S858-F1
#
_cell.length_a   1.000
_cell.length_b   1.000
_cell.length_c   1.000
_cell.angle_alpha   90.00
_cell.angle_beta   90.00
_cell.angle_gamma   90.00
#
_symmetry.space_group_name_H-M   'P 1'
#
loop_
_entity.id
_entity.type
_entity.pdbx_description
1 polymer ?
#
loop_
_entity_poly.entity_id
_entity_poly.type
_entity_poly.pdbx_seq_one_letter_code
_entity_poly.pdbx_strand_id
1 'polypeptide(L)'
;MTDAPFEFLPLGAILQSFKVKGTNIVQGFPTQELYEKHNSPYFGVTVGRVANRLENAQLKSLNGGQTYKLAANDGANNLHGGNKPWSKRVWEGPKPVGTREIPGVEGLKGGESVEFSLTSEDGDEGFPGTVEATVIYTAGTQEVDGKEVSVLGMEYEAKLVDGADETAINMTNHSYFNLTGDETFAGTIATLATNAYLP
;
A
#
# COMPACT_ATOMS: atom_id res chain seq x y z
N MET A 1 -0.78 -9.26 22.70
CA MET A 1 -1.16 -9.02 21.29
C MET A 1 -2.66 -8.93 21.24
N THR A 2 -3.21 -8.05 20.39
CA THR A 2 -4.66 -7.86 20.32
C THR A 2 -5.30 -8.99 19.49
N ASP A 3 -6.53 -9.36 19.82
CA ASP A 3 -7.33 -10.30 19.02
C ASP A 3 -8.00 -9.62 17.81
N ALA A 4 -7.54 -8.42 17.44
CA ALA A 4 -8.08 -7.69 16.30
C ALA A 4 -7.78 -8.45 14.99
N PRO A 5 -8.76 -8.54 14.08
CA PRO A 5 -8.58 -9.21 12.78
C PRO A 5 -7.62 -8.45 11.86
N PHE A 6 -7.43 -7.15 12.08
CA PHE A 6 -6.52 -6.31 11.31
C PHE A 6 -5.69 -5.45 12.26
N GLU A 7 -4.38 -5.34 11.98
CA GLU A 7 -3.49 -4.41 12.67
C GLU A 7 -2.72 -3.60 11.63
N PHE A 8 -2.58 -2.29 11.89
CA PHE A 8 -1.93 -1.36 10.99
C PHE A 8 -0.84 -0.58 11.72
N LEU A 9 0.21 -0.16 11.00
CA LEU A 9 1.27 0.69 11.55
C LEU A 9 1.34 2.05 10.83
N PRO A 10 1.68 3.14 11.55
CA PRO A 10 1.92 4.45 10.92
C PRO A 10 3.06 4.42 9.91
N LEU A 11 4.13 3.64 10.16
CA LEU A 11 5.18 3.41 9.17
C LEU A 11 4.59 2.82 7.90
N GLY A 12 4.79 3.49 6.76
CA GLY A 12 4.36 3.05 5.44
C GLY A 12 2.85 2.80 5.30
N ALA A 13 2.02 3.25 6.25
CA ALA A 13 0.63 2.84 6.40
C ALA A 13 0.48 1.30 6.25
N ILE A 14 1.34 0.54 6.93
CA ILE A 14 1.50 -0.91 6.76
C ILE A 14 0.25 -1.66 7.23
N LEU A 15 -0.21 -2.63 6.43
CA LEU A 15 -1.03 -3.75 6.91
C LEU A 15 -0.11 -4.75 7.61
N GLN A 16 -0.08 -4.71 8.95
CA GLN A 16 0.82 -5.54 9.75
C GLN A 16 0.28 -6.95 9.94
N SER A 17 -1.03 -7.07 10.16
CA SER A 17 -1.68 -8.37 10.29
C SER A 17 -3.06 -8.37 9.65
N PHE A 18 -3.39 -9.52 9.08
CA PHE A 18 -4.72 -9.88 8.63
C PHE A 18 -4.96 -11.29 9.14
N LYS A 19 -5.73 -11.41 10.22
CA LYS A 19 -6.02 -12.68 10.89
C LYS A 19 -7.37 -13.21 10.44
N VAL A 20 -7.38 -14.44 9.92
CA VAL A 20 -8.61 -15.19 9.62
C VAL A 20 -8.66 -16.39 10.55
N LYS A 21 -9.68 -16.43 11.43
CA LYS A 21 -9.85 -17.47 12.46
C LYS A 21 -8.58 -17.69 13.31
N GLY A 22 -7.90 -16.60 13.67
CA GLY A 22 -6.69 -16.61 14.50
C GLY A 22 -5.37 -16.81 13.75
N THR A 23 -5.40 -17.20 12.47
CA THR A 23 -4.19 -17.34 11.66
C THR A 23 -3.89 -16.04 10.92
N ASN A 24 -2.70 -15.45 11.13
CA ASN A 24 -2.25 -14.32 10.32
C ASN A 24 -1.87 -14.81 8.91
N ILE A 25 -2.58 -14.31 7.90
CA ILE A 25 -2.40 -14.73 6.50
C ILE A 25 -1.52 -13.77 5.68
N VAL A 26 -0.92 -12.76 6.32
CA VAL A 26 0.09 -11.88 5.69
C VAL A 26 1.43 -11.98 6.40
N GLN A 27 2.51 -11.92 5.63
CA GLN A 27 3.89 -11.89 6.15
C GLN A 27 4.25 -10.51 6.69
N GLY A 28 5.08 -10.48 7.72
CA GLY A 28 5.44 -9.24 8.37
C GLY A 28 6.34 -9.44 9.59
N PHE A 29 6.60 -8.35 10.29
CA PHE A 29 7.37 -8.33 11.53
C PHE A 29 6.46 -7.99 12.73
N PRO A 30 6.80 -8.46 13.95
CA PRO A 30 5.97 -8.22 15.12
C PRO A 30 6.02 -6.78 15.63
N THR A 31 7.02 -5.98 15.25
CA THR A 31 7.15 -4.58 15.71
C THR A 31 7.58 -3.64 14.58
N GLN A 32 7.26 -2.35 14.72
CA GLN A 32 7.65 -1.32 13.75
C GLN A 32 9.18 -1.20 13.61
N GLU A 33 9.94 -1.32 14.70
CA GLU A 33 11.40 -1.21 14.66
C GLU A 33 12.04 -2.31 13.81
N LEU A 34 11.43 -3.49 13.76
CA LEU A 34 11.88 -4.58 12.90
C LEU A 34 11.54 -4.30 11.43
N TYR A 35 10.40 -3.66 11.14
CA TYR A 35 10.11 -3.17 9.79
C TYR A 35 11.15 -2.15 9.33
N GLU A 36 11.48 -1.16 10.16
CA GLU A 36 12.47 -0.11 9.84
C GLU A 36 13.86 -0.70 9.51
N LYS A 37 14.26 -1.77 10.21
CA LYS A 37 15.57 -2.40 10.06
C LYS A 37 15.65 -3.45 8.97
N HIS A 38 14.58 -4.21 8.76
CA HIS A 38 14.64 -5.47 8.02
C HIS A 38 13.64 -5.60 6.87
N ASN A 39 12.74 -4.63 6.66
CA ASN A 39 11.73 -4.72 5.62
C ASN A 39 12.23 -4.39 4.20
N SER A 40 13.36 -4.94 3.80
CA SER A 40 13.79 -4.90 2.40
C SER A 40 12.79 -5.57 1.42
N PRO A 41 11.97 -6.57 1.81
CA PRO A 41 10.96 -7.15 0.93
C PRO A 41 9.69 -6.31 0.77
N TYR A 42 9.55 -5.17 1.47
CA TYR A 42 8.35 -4.33 1.44
C TYR A 42 7.08 -5.04 1.94
N PHE A 43 7.15 -5.88 2.97
CA PHE A 43 5.98 -6.51 3.57
C PHE A 43 4.94 -5.47 4.03
N GLY A 44 3.73 -5.57 3.50
CA GLY A 44 2.52 -4.89 3.99
C GLY A 44 2.44 -3.39 3.73
N VAL A 45 3.51 -2.75 3.24
CA VAL A 45 3.59 -1.30 3.05
C VAL A 45 2.69 -0.81 1.93
N THR A 46 2.29 0.45 2.03
CA THR A 46 1.81 1.24 0.90
C THR A 46 3.01 1.78 0.12
N VAL A 47 3.09 1.47 -1.17
CA VAL A 47 4.14 1.94 -2.08
C VAL A 47 3.66 3.19 -2.82
N GLY A 48 4.53 4.20 -2.89
CA GLY A 48 4.35 5.40 -3.70
C GLY A 48 5.61 6.30 -3.71
N ARG A 49 5.66 7.39 -4.49
CA ARG A 49 4.61 7.89 -5.41
C ARG A 49 4.24 6.95 -6.55
N VAL A 50 5.23 6.25 -7.09
CA VAL A 50 5.06 5.31 -8.20
C VAL A 50 5.59 3.94 -7.80
N ALA A 51 4.70 2.96 -7.81
CA ALA A 51 5.04 1.57 -7.64
C ALA A 51 5.69 0.99 -8.90
N ASN A 52 6.44 -0.08 -8.70
CA ASN A 52 7.25 -0.75 -9.73
C ASN A 52 8.38 0.15 -10.26
N ARG A 53 8.86 -0.13 -11.48
CA ARG A 53 10.06 0.45 -12.07
C ARG A 53 9.71 1.58 -13.05
N LEU A 54 10.39 2.71 -12.92
CA LEU A 54 10.49 3.74 -13.95
C LEU A 54 11.84 3.62 -14.64
N GLU A 55 11.78 3.39 -15.95
CA GLU A 55 12.95 3.16 -16.80
C GLU A 55 13.90 4.37 -16.76
N ASN A 56 15.20 4.11 -16.64
CA ASN A 56 16.25 5.14 -16.60
C ASN A 56 16.08 6.18 -15.47
N ALA A 57 15.29 5.84 -14.44
CA ALA A 57 15.00 6.67 -13.27
C ALA A 57 14.61 8.11 -13.65
N GLN A 58 13.66 8.28 -14.58
CA GLN A 58 13.23 9.62 -14.99
C GLN A 58 11.77 9.66 -15.44
N LEU A 59 11.16 10.83 -15.30
CA LEU A 59 9.89 11.19 -15.92
C LEU A 59 10.17 12.19 -17.03
N LYS A 60 9.67 11.92 -18.24
CA LYS A 60 9.89 12.78 -19.41
C LYS A 60 8.61 13.48 -19.81
N SER A 61 8.75 14.69 -20.35
CA SER A 61 7.68 15.45 -20.99
C SER A 61 6.54 15.87 -20.06
N LEU A 62 6.84 16.16 -18.79
CA LEU A 62 5.89 16.75 -17.84
C LEU A 62 6.08 18.28 -17.77
N ASN A 63 5.08 19.02 -17.31
CA ASN A 63 5.20 20.44 -16.93
C ASN A 63 5.85 21.30 -18.02
N GLY A 64 5.31 21.22 -19.24
CA GLY A 64 5.84 21.97 -20.39
C GLY A 64 7.05 21.31 -21.07
N GLY A 65 7.14 19.97 -21.02
CA GLY A 65 8.17 19.21 -21.75
C GLY A 65 9.44 18.93 -20.95
N GLN A 66 9.45 19.21 -19.65
CA GLN A 66 10.60 19.00 -18.78
C GLN A 66 10.87 17.51 -18.50
N THR A 67 12.13 17.22 -18.15
CA THR A 67 12.56 15.88 -17.70
C THR A 67 12.99 15.96 -16.24
N TYR A 68 12.39 15.13 -15.41
CA TYR A 68 12.69 15.01 -13.99
C TYR A 68 13.52 13.75 -13.75
N LYS A 69 14.71 13.91 -13.18
CA LYS A 69 15.57 12.79 -12.78
C LYS A 69 15.20 12.34 -11.38
N LEU A 70 15.07 11.03 -11.22
CA LEU A 70 14.76 10.35 -9.96
C LEU A 70 15.99 9.57 -9.48
N ALA A 71 15.92 9.04 -8.26
CA ALA A 71 16.92 8.12 -7.76
C ALA A 71 16.94 6.82 -8.58
N ALA A 72 18.11 6.42 -9.08
CA ALA A 72 18.34 5.09 -9.66
C ALA A 72 18.72 4.10 -8.55
N ASN A 73 17.70 3.56 -7.87
CA ASN A 73 17.85 2.66 -6.72
C ASN A 73 17.70 1.18 -7.08
N ASP A 74 17.43 0.85 -8.35
CA ASP A 74 17.42 -0.51 -8.88
C ASP A 74 18.11 -0.56 -10.25
N GLY A 75 19.44 -0.64 -10.23
CA GLY A 75 20.26 -0.51 -11.43
C GLY A 75 20.10 0.87 -12.06
N ALA A 76 19.66 0.93 -13.31
CA ALA A 76 19.37 2.19 -14.00
C ALA A 76 17.96 2.74 -13.71
N ASN A 77 17.12 2.00 -12.98
CA ASN A 77 15.70 2.32 -12.81
C ASN A 77 15.42 2.94 -11.44
N ASN A 78 14.30 3.67 -11.35
CA ASN A 78 13.71 4.04 -10.07
C ASN A 78 12.67 2.96 -9.71
N LEU A 79 12.86 2.29 -8.59
CA LEU A 79 11.98 1.25 -8.07
C LEU A 79 11.22 1.78 -6.85
N HIS A 80 9.90 1.63 -6.88
CA HIS A 80 9.02 1.87 -5.74
C HIS A 80 9.12 3.27 -5.12
N GLY A 81 9.46 4.28 -5.94
CA GLY A 81 9.51 5.68 -5.50
C GLY A 81 10.85 6.12 -4.92
N GLY A 82 11.92 5.32 -5.00
CA GLY A 82 13.29 5.76 -4.73
C GLY A 82 13.91 5.24 -3.43
N ASN A 83 14.82 6.03 -2.84
CA ASN A 83 15.67 5.63 -1.72
C ASN A 83 14.96 5.71 -0.36
N LYS A 84 14.20 6.79 -0.14
CA LYS A 84 13.32 7.01 1.02
C LYS A 84 11.85 7.10 0.56
N PRO A 85 11.32 6.03 -0.08
CA PRO A 85 9.98 6.03 -0.64
C PRO A 85 8.92 6.14 0.46
N TRP A 86 7.67 6.36 0.07
CA TRP A 86 6.54 6.50 1.00
C TRP A 86 6.38 5.30 1.94
N SER A 87 6.80 4.11 1.50
CA SER A 87 6.80 2.87 2.29
C SER A 87 7.77 2.87 3.48
N LYS A 88 8.73 3.80 3.52
CA LYS A 88 9.68 3.98 4.64
C LYS A 88 9.38 5.24 5.47
N ARG A 89 8.35 6.01 5.14
CA ARG A 89 7.96 7.22 5.88
C ARG A 89 6.94 6.85 6.95
N VAL A 90 6.94 7.59 8.06
CA VAL A 90 5.85 7.52 9.05
C VAL A 90 4.73 8.40 8.54
N TRP A 91 3.56 7.80 8.30
CA TRP A 91 2.33 8.48 7.92
C TRP A 91 1.64 9.00 9.17
N GLU A 92 0.89 10.08 9.06
CA GLU A 92 0.00 10.51 10.13
C GLU A 92 -1.19 9.56 10.21
N GLY A 93 -1.37 8.88 11.35
CA GLY A 93 -2.43 7.89 11.54
C GLY A 93 -1.99 6.76 12.46
N PRO A 94 -2.81 5.71 12.64
CA PRO A 94 -4.18 5.59 12.14
C PRO A 94 -5.12 6.58 12.84
N LYS A 95 -5.91 7.34 12.07
CA LYS A 95 -7.00 8.20 12.57
C LYS A 95 -8.34 7.52 12.30
N PRO A 96 -9.19 7.22 13.29
CA PRO A 96 -10.53 6.68 13.03
C PRO A 96 -11.37 7.67 12.22
N VAL A 97 -11.97 7.20 11.12
CA VAL A 97 -12.82 8.01 10.22
C VAL A 97 -14.26 7.50 10.15
N GLY A 98 -14.70 6.80 11.19
CA GLY A 98 -16.04 6.24 11.31
C GLY A 98 -16.21 4.95 10.51
N THR A 99 -17.46 4.67 10.14
CA THR A 99 -17.83 3.50 9.36
C THR A 99 -17.99 3.86 7.89
N ARG A 100 -17.43 3.07 6.98
CA ARG A 100 -17.52 3.28 5.52
C ARG A 100 -18.00 1.99 4.84
N GLU A 101 -18.64 2.17 3.69
CA GLU A 101 -18.93 1.08 2.77
C GLU A 101 -17.70 0.74 1.92
N ILE A 102 -17.61 -0.48 1.42
CA ILE A 102 -16.58 -0.90 0.46
C ILE A 102 -17.26 -1.07 -0.91
N PRO A 103 -16.87 -0.32 -1.95
CA PRO A 103 -17.45 -0.46 -3.28
C PRO A 103 -17.38 -1.91 -3.79
N GLY A 104 -18.51 -2.46 -4.23
CA GLY A 104 -18.62 -3.84 -4.72
C GLY A 104 -18.83 -4.90 -3.63
N VAL A 105 -18.92 -4.52 -2.36
CA VAL A 105 -19.22 -5.43 -1.25
C VAL A 105 -20.62 -5.14 -0.71
N GLU A 106 -21.55 -6.06 -0.96
CA GLU A 106 -22.95 -5.92 -0.54
C GLU A 106 -23.18 -6.50 0.86
N GLY A 107 -23.88 -5.78 1.74
CA GLY A 107 -24.23 -6.29 3.07
C GLY A 107 -23.05 -6.40 4.04
N LEU A 108 -22.08 -5.48 3.91
CA LEU A 108 -20.94 -5.37 4.83
C LEU A 108 -21.45 -5.19 6.28
N LYS A 109 -20.95 -6.02 7.18
CA LYS A 109 -21.14 -5.88 8.63
C LYS A 109 -19.86 -5.30 9.22
N GLY A 110 -19.98 -4.27 10.06
CA GLY A 110 -18.85 -3.48 10.54
C GLY A 110 -18.61 -2.26 9.64
N GLY A 111 -17.39 -2.10 9.15
CA GLY A 111 -16.99 -0.98 8.30
C GLY A 111 -16.11 0.05 9.02
N GLU A 112 -15.67 -0.25 10.25
CA GLU A 112 -14.74 0.60 10.99
C GLU A 112 -13.52 0.92 10.12
N SER A 113 -13.26 2.21 9.97
CA SER A 113 -12.26 2.71 9.05
C SER A 113 -11.23 3.57 9.74
N VAL A 114 -9.98 3.43 9.30
CA VAL A 114 -8.86 4.25 9.73
C VAL A 114 -8.17 4.87 8.53
N GLU A 115 -7.77 6.12 8.68
CA GLU A 115 -7.06 6.90 7.68
C GLU A 115 -5.59 7.08 8.07
N PHE A 116 -4.73 7.03 7.06
CA PHE A 116 -3.34 7.44 7.09
C PHE A 116 -3.12 8.52 6.03
N SER A 117 -2.41 9.59 6.39
CA SER A 117 -2.06 10.67 5.45
C SER A 117 -0.55 10.93 5.41
N LEU A 118 -0.06 11.35 4.25
CA LEU A 118 1.34 11.71 4.02
C LEU A 118 1.43 12.89 3.05
N THR A 119 2.14 13.94 3.45
CA THR A 119 2.55 15.01 2.54
C THR A 119 3.95 14.70 1.96
N SER A 120 4.00 14.61 0.64
CA SER A 120 5.19 14.44 -0.18
C SER A 120 5.43 15.77 -0.89
N GLU A 121 6.40 16.55 -0.40
CA GLU A 121 6.67 17.90 -0.91
C GLU A 121 7.15 17.90 -2.37
N ASP A 122 7.07 19.04 -3.04
CA ASP A 122 7.70 19.25 -4.35
C ASP A 122 9.19 18.87 -4.32
N GLY A 123 9.60 18.03 -5.26
CA GLY A 123 10.95 17.49 -5.35
C GLY A 123 11.24 16.29 -4.45
N ASP A 124 10.28 15.78 -3.67
CA ASP A 124 10.45 14.56 -2.85
C ASP A 124 10.84 13.37 -3.72
N GLU A 125 12.00 12.75 -3.44
CA GLU A 125 12.66 11.71 -4.27
C GLU A 125 12.82 12.08 -5.77
N GLY A 126 12.76 13.39 -6.09
CA GLY A 126 12.88 13.93 -7.45
C GLY A 126 11.55 14.09 -8.21
N PHE A 127 10.41 13.74 -7.60
CA PHE A 127 9.09 13.90 -8.22
C PHE A 127 8.61 15.35 -8.14
N PRO A 128 8.05 15.93 -9.22
CA PRO A 128 7.53 17.30 -9.21
C PRO A 128 6.20 17.42 -8.48
N GLY A 129 5.96 18.59 -7.90
CA GLY A 129 4.74 19.01 -7.23
C GLY A 129 4.57 18.41 -5.84
N THR A 130 3.91 19.12 -4.93
CA THR A 130 3.52 18.60 -3.60
C THR A 130 2.26 17.75 -3.72
N VAL A 131 2.31 16.53 -3.17
CA VAL A 131 1.17 15.60 -3.15
C VAL A 131 0.78 15.28 -1.72
N GLU A 132 -0.50 15.46 -1.42
CA GLU A 132 -1.16 14.90 -0.24
C GLU A 132 -1.70 13.52 -0.61
N ALA A 133 -1.16 12.48 0.01
CA ALA A 133 -1.57 11.10 -0.19
C ALA A 133 -2.33 10.58 1.02
N THR A 134 -3.37 9.80 0.77
CA THR A 134 -4.22 9.20 1.79
C THR A 134 -4.41 7.72 1.51
N VAL A 135 -4.37 6.90 2.55
CA VAL A 135 -4.81 5.50 2.53
C VAL A 135 -5.88 5.32 3.59
N ILE A 136 -7.04 4.82 3.18
CA ILE A 136 -8.12 4.46 4.10
C ILE A 136 -8.27 2.95 4.09
N TYR A 137 -8.17 2.34 5.26
CA TYR A 137 -8.49 0.94 5.48
C TYR A 137 -9.88 0.82 6.09
N THR A 138 -10.74 -0.02 5.51
CA THR A 138 -12.10 -0.29 5.99
C THR A 138 -12.24 -1.77 6.27
N ALA A 139 -12.53 -2.15 7.51
CA ALA A 139 -12.61 -3.55 7.93
C ALA A 139 -14.05 -3.98 8.19
N GLY A 140 -14.40 -5.21 7.80
CA GLY A 140 -15.71 -5.77 8.13
C GLY A 140 -15.81 -7.25 7.76
N THR A 141 -17.04 -7.76 7.79
CA THR A 141 -17.38 -9.11 7.31
C THR A 141 -18.54 -9.07 6.33
N GLN A 142 -18.63 -10.08 5.47
CA GLN A 142 -19.74 -10.27 4.55
C GLN A 142 -20.21 -11.73 4.64
N GLU A 143 -21.48 -12.00 4.32
CA GLU A 143 -21.96 -13.36 4.11
C GLU A 143 -21.87 -13.73 2.62
N VAL A 144 -21.13 -14.78 2.29
CA VAL A 144 -20.99 -15.31 0.93
C VAL A 144 -21.22 -16.82 0.98
N ASP A 145 -22.20 -17.31 0.23
CA ASP A 145 -22.60 -18.72 0.19
C ASP A 145 -22.82 -19.35 1.58
N GLY A 146 -23.47 -18.59 2.48
CA GLY A 146 -23.75 -19.01 3.87
C GLY A 146 -22.52 -19.06 4.77
N LYS A 147 -21.39 -18.48 4.35
CA LYS A 147 -20.16 -18.36 5.15
C LYS A 147 -19.87 -16.89 5.44
N GLU A 148 -19.46 -16.62 6.67
CA GLU A 148 -18.87 -15.33 7.01
C GLU A 148 -17.44 -15.24 6.44
N VAL A 149 -17.19 -14.18 5.67
CA VAL A 149 -15.87 -13.86 5.10
C VAL A 149 -15.37 -12.54 5.67
N SER A 150 -14.08 -12.49 6.00
CA SER A 150 -13.42 -11.23 6.40
C SER A 150 -13.13 -10.37 5.18
N VAL A 151 -13.44 -9.08 5.27
CA VAL A 151 -13.26 -8.12 4.18
C VAL A 151 -12.40 -6.96 4.66
N LEU A 152 -11.39 -6.61 3.85
CA LEU A 152 -10.57 -5.42 4.03
C LEU A 152 -10.61 -4.58 2.76
N GLY A 153 -11.20 -3.40 2.84
CA GLY A 153 -11.13 -2.36 1.82
C GLY A 153 -9.86 -1.53 1.99
N MET A 154 -9.25 -1.17 0.86
CA MET A 154 -8.10 -0.26 0.78
C MET A 154 -8.41 0.80 -0.27
N GLU A 155 -8.57 2.04 0.16
CA GLU A 155 -8.83 3.18 -0.72
C GLU A 155 -7.62 4.11 -0.73
N TYR A 156 -7.20 4.54 -1.93
CA TYR A 156 -6.07 5.45 -2.11
C TYR A 156 -6.58 6.77 -2.69
N GLU A 157 -6.24 7.88 -2.05
CA GLU A 157 -6.38 9.22 -2.63
C GLU A 157 -5.01 9.87 -2.79
N ALA A 158 -4.85 10.67 -3.84
CA ALA A 158 -3.68 11.53 -4.02
C ALA A 158 -4.13 12.86 -4.64
N LYS A 159 -3.71 13.97 -4.03
CA LYS A 159 -4.04 15.32 -4.49
C LYS A 159 -2.74 16.08 -4.76
N LEU A 160 -2.55 16.51 -6.00
CA LEU A 160 -1.49 17.47 -6.34
C LEU A 160 -1.97 18.86 -5.89
N VAL A 161 -1.29 19.43 -4.90
CA VAL A 161 -1.77 20.65 -4.21
C VAL A 161 -0.91 21.88 -4.48
N ASP A 162 0.35 21.71 -4.92
CA ASP A 162 1.25 22.82 -5.22
C ASP A 162 2.47 22.38 -6.06
N GLY A 163 3.32 23.32 -6.48
CA GLY A 163 4.69 23.10 -6.98
C GLY A 163 4.82 22.65 -8.44
N ALA A 164 3.78 22.05 -9.02
CA ALA A 164 3.75 21.64 -10.43
C ALA A 164 2.32 21.54 -10.96
N ASP A 165 2.16 21.54 -12.28
CA ASP A 165 0.87 21.33 -12.94
C ASP A 165 0.56 19.83 -13.11
N GLU A 166 1.60 19.00 -13.19
CA GLU A 166 1.53 17.56 -13.45
C GLU A 166 2.54 16.79 -12.59
N THR A 167 2.15 15.61 -12.12
CA THR A 167 3.03 14.64 -11.45
C THR A 167 2.62 13.20 -11.77
N ALA A 168 3.50 12.25 -11.49
CA ALA A 168 3.20 10.83 -11.64
C ALA A 168 2.72 10.23 -10.30
N ILE A 169 1.64 9.45 -10.35
CA ILE A 169 1.10 8.70 -9.22
C ILE A 169 0.70 7.28 -9.65
N ASN A 170 1.11 6.29 -8.88
CA ASN A 170 0.72 4.89 -9.04
C ASN A 170 0.95 4.16 -7.71
N MET A 171 -0.06 4.15 -6.85
CA MET A 171 0.03 3.54 -5.52
C MET A 171 -0.37 2.06 -5.56
N THR A 172 0.21 1.25 -4.67
CA THR A 172 -0.22 -0.14 -4.43
C THR A 172 0.08 -0.55 -2.99
N ASN A 173 -0.57 -1.62 -2.52
CA ASN A 173 -0.14 -2.34 -1.34
C ASN A 173 0.83 -3.47 -1.73
N HIS A 174 1.79 -3.78 -0.86
CA HIS A 174 2.82 -4.79 -1.10
C HIS A 174 2.78 -5.92 -0.05
N SER A 175 1.57 -6.31 0.38
CA SER A 175 1.37 -7.46 1.26
C SER A 175 1.72 -8.77 0.59
N TYR A 176 2.35 -9.66 1.36
CA TYR A 176 2.65 -11.02 0.95
C TYR A 176 1.71 -11.97 1.67
N PHE A 177 0.84 -12.62 0.92
CA PHE A 177 -0.11 -13.57 1.50
C PHE A 177 0.52 -14.95 1.66
N ASN A 178 0.27 -15.56 2.80
CA ASN A 178 0.52 -16.97 3.04
C ASN A 178 -0.68 -17.56 3.80
N LEU A 179 -1.48 -18.36 3.09
CA LEU A 179 -2.73 -18.92 3.60
C LEU A 179 -2.52 -20.24 4.37
N THR A 180 -1.33 -20.83 4.27
CA THR A 180 -1.06 -22.20 4.76
C THR A 180 -0.79 -22.22 6.27
N GLY A 181 -0.23 -21.14 6.80
CA GLY A 181 0.34 -21.10 8.15
C GLY A 181 1.69 -21.80 8.27
N ASP A 182 2.23 -22.36 7.18
CA ASP A 182 3.52 -23.04 7.10
C ASP A 182 4.63 -22.09 6.60
N GLU A 183 5.87 -22.58 6.60
CA GLU A 183 7.05 -21.83 6.11
C GLU A 183 6.96 -21.45 4.62
N THR A 184 6.11 -22.14 3.85
CA THR A 184 5.95 -21.90 2.41
C THR A 184 4.48 -21.74 2.04
N PHE A 185 4.22 -21.15 0.86
CA PHE A 185 2.87 -21.05 0.29
C PHE A 185 2.50 -22.29 -0.55
N ALA A 186 3.25 -23.39 -0.45
CA ALA A 186 3.02 -24.59 -1.25
C ALA A 186 1.58 -25.11 -1.09
N GLY A 187 0.98 -25.52 -2.21
CA GLY A 187 -0.43 -25.93 -2.25
C GLY A 187 -1.43 -24.79 -2.40
N THR A 188 -1.01 -23.52 -2.36
CA THR A 188 -1.88 -22.38 -2.68
C THR A 188 -2.34 -22.45 -4.13
N ILE A 189 -3.65 -22.34 -4.36
CA ILE A 189 -4.26 -22.28 -5.67
C ILE A 189 -4.70 -20.84 -5.94
N ALA A 190 -4.23 -20.25 -7.02
CA ALA A 190 -4.64 -18.92 -7.47
C ALA A 190 -5.45 -19.04 -8.76
N THR A 191 -6.52 -18.24 -8.85
CA THR A 191 -7.32 -18.09 -10.08
C THR A 191 -7.34 -16.60 -10.42
N LEU A 192 -6.99 -16.26 -11.66
CA LEU A 192 -6.98 -14.88 -12.16
C LEU A 192 -8.11 -14.70 -13.17
N ALA A 193 -8.68 -13.50 -13.22
CA ALA A 193 -9.71 -13.16 -14.21
C ALA A 193 -9.15 -13.13 -15.65
N THR A 194 -7.85 -12.98 -15.82
CA THR A 194 -7.15 -12.99 -17.11
C THR A 194 -5.77 -13.63 -16.97
N ASN A 195 -5.27 -14.22 -18.07
CA ASN A 195 -3.90 -14.73 -18.19
C ASN A 195 -2.98 -13.80 -19.01
N ALA A 196 -3.49 -12.65 -19.46
CA ALA A 196 -2.67 -11.65 -20.15
C ALA A 196 -1.66 -11.02 -19.16
N TYR A 197 -0.42 -10.83 -19.61
CA TYR A 197 0.65 -10.24 -18.81
C TYR A 197 1.56 -9.36 -19.68
N LEU A 198 2.26 -8.42 -19.05
CA LEU A 198 3.34 -7.68 -19.68
C LEU A 198 4.62 -8.52 -19.55
N PRO A 199 5.19 -9.00 -20.66
CA PRO A 199 6.38 -9.86 -20.65
C PRO A 199 7.67 -9.11 -20.28
#